data_AF-A0A727TGN5-F1
#
_entry.id   AF-A0A727TGN5-F1
#
_cell.length_a   1.000
_cell.length_b   1.000
_cell.length_c   1.000
_cell.angle_alpha   90.00
_cell.angle_beta   90.00
_cell.angle_gamma   90.00
#
_symmetry.space_group_name_H-M   'P 1'
#
loop_
_entity.id
_entity.type
_entity.pdbx_description
1 polymer ?
#
loop_
_entity_poly.entity_id
_entity_poly.type
_entity_poly.pdbx_seq_one_letter_code
_entity_poly.pdbx_strand_id
1 'polypeptide(L)'
;MIVRPPQHWIRLIFVWHGSVLSKIFSRLLLNFLLSIAVIIMLPWYSMLGIKFTLAPFSILGVAIAIFLGFRNNACYARYVEARHLWGQLVIASRSILREVKTTLPDECGMEDFVRLQIAFAHCLRMTLRRQPQTQVLGNYLDQDALQKVVASHSPANRILLLMGEWLAIRRRSGKLSDILFHSLNNRLNDMSSVLAGCERIANTPVPFAYTLILHRTVYLFCIMLPFALVVDLHSMTPFISVLISYTFIALDALAEELEDPFGTENNDLPLDAICNAIEIDLLQMNDERDIPAKRIPDKRYQLT
;
A
#
# COMPACT_ATOMS: atom_id res chain seq x y z
N MET A 1 6.42 -4.85 -1.08
CA MET A 1 7.15 -3.85 -1.90
C MET A 1 8.33 -4.47 -2.61
N ILE A 2 8.48 -4.24 -3.92
CA ILE A 2 9.66 -4.65 -4.66
C ILE A 2 10.79 -3.65 -4.45
N VAL A 3 11.95 -4.15 -4.02
CA VAL A 3 13.17 -3.36 -3.80
C VAL A 3 14.26 -3.91 -4.71
N ARG A 4 14.49 -3.23 -5.83
CA ARG A 4 15.51 -3.62 -6.81
C ARG A 4 16.76 -2.74 -6.68
N PRO A 5 17.96 -3.29 -6.86
CA PRO A 5 19.16 -2.48 -7.02
C PRO A 5 19.06 -1.63 -8.31
N PRO A 6 19.84 -0.54 -8.44
CA PRO A 6 19.87 0.25 -9.67
C PRO A 6 20.26 -0.64 -10.86
N GLN A 7 19.43 -0.65 -11.90
CA GLN A 7 19.64 -1.44 -13.12
C GLN A 7 19.73 -0.50 -14.33
N HIS A 8 20.44 -0.94 -15.37
CA HIS A 8 20.50 -0.24 -16.63
C HIS A 8 19.10 -0.18 -17.29
N TRP A 9 18.77 0.93 -17.94
CA TRP A 9 17.43 1.21 -18.48
C TRP A 9 16.89 0.13 -19.43
N ILE A 10 17.76 -0.49 -20.24
CA ILE A 10 17.37 -1.59 -21.15
C ILE A 10 16.83 -2.80 -20.36
N ARG A 11 17.43 -3.15 -19.22
CA ARG A 11 16.97 -4.27 -18.40
C ARG A 11 15.61 -3.98 -17.77
N LEU A 12 15.32 -2.71 -17.45
CA LEU A 12 14.03 -2.29 -16.89
C LEU A 12 12.86 -2.52 -17.86
N ILE A 13 13.08 -2.37 -19.17
CA ILE A 13 12.04 -2.62 -20.20
C ILE A 13 11.56 -4.07 -20.19
N PHE A 14 12.45 -5.02 -19.88
CA PHE A 14 12.14 -6.46 -19.90
C PHE A 14 11.77 -7.03 -18.52
N VAL A 15 11.50 -6.17 -17.53
CA VAL A 15 11.09 -6.63 -16.20
C VAL A 15 9.63 -7.08 -16.22
N TRP A 16 9.42 -8.37 -15.94
CA TRP A 16 8.08 -8.96 -15.85
C TRP A 16 7.53 -9.01 -14.42
N HIS A 17 8.35 -9.42 -13.45
CA HIS A 17 7.93 -9.60 -12.06
C HIS A 17 7.78 -8.25 -11.34
N GLY A 18 6.59 -7.97 -10.80
CA GLY A 18 6.29 -6.68 -10.21
C GLY A 18 5.87 -5.58 -11.17
N SER A 19 5.87 -5.89 -12.47
CA SER A 19 5.41 -4.98 -13.49
C SER A 19 3.89 -5.08 -13.61
N VAL A 20 3.26 -3.92 -13.79
CA VAL A 20 1.86 -3.77 -14.18
C VAL A 20 1.54 -4.58 -15.45
N LEU A 21 2.54 -4.82 -16.31
CA LEU A 21 2.41 -5.59 -17.56
C LEU A 21 1.78 -6.97 -17.34
N SER A 22 2.16 -7.65 -16.25
CA SER A 22 1.61 -8.99 -15.92
C SER A 22 0.10 -8.97 -15.67
N LYS A 23 -0.43 -7.87 -15.11
CA LYS A 23 -1.86 -7.67 -14.82
C LYS A 23 -2.68 -7.31 -16.05
N ILE A 24 -2.04 -6.68 -17.05
CA ILE A 24 -2.74 -6.11 -18.23
C ILE A 24 -2.51 -6.92 -19.50
N PHE A 25 -1.63 -7.93 -19.49
CA PHE A 25 -1.27 -8.73 -20.66
C PHE A 25 -2.48 -9.31 -21.40
N SER A 26 -3.46 -9.87 -20.69
CA SER A 26 -4.67 -10.42 -21.30
C SER A 26 -5.49 -9.37 -22.06
N ARG A 27 -5.55 -8.14 -21.53
CA ARG A 27 -6.26 -6.99 -22.12
C ARG A 27 -5.54 -6.50 -23.38
N LEU A 28 -4.20 -6.48 -23.35
CA LEU A 28 -3.38 -6.13 -24.53
C LEU A 28 -3.47 -7.20 -25.62
N LEU A 29 -3.46 -8.48 -25.24
CA LEU A 29 -3.65 -9.59 -26.17
C LEU A 29 -5.03 -9.51 -26.84
N LEU A 30 -6.08 -9.19 -26.09
CA LEU A 30 -7.42 -8.99 -26.65
C LEU A 30 -7.44 -7.82 -27.65
N ASN A 31 -6.79 -6.69 -27.33
CA ASN A 31 -6.68 -5.57 -28.25
C ASN A 31 -5.89 -5.93 -29.53
N PHE A 32 -4.83 -6.73 -29.39
CA PHE A 32 -4.05 -7.23 -30.53
C PHE A 32 -4.90 -8.12 -31.45
N LEU A 33 -5.61 -9.10 -30.89
CA LEU A 33 -6.50 -9.99 -31.63
C LEU A 33 -7.65 -9.22 -32.29
N LEU A 34 -8.24 -8.26 -31.58
CA LEU A 34 -9.27 -7.38 -32.13
C LEU A 34 -8.73 -6.55 -33.31
N SER A 35 -7.52 -6.02 -33.21
CA SER A 35 -6.89 -5.27 -34.29
C SER A 35 -6.70 -6.11 -35.56
N ILE A 36 -6.33 -7.38 -35.41
CA ILE A 36 -6.25 -8.33 -36.53
C ILE A 36 -7.64 -8.57 -37.15
N ALA A 37 -8.65 -8.78 -36.31
CA ALA A 37 -10.02 -8.98 -36.78
C ALA A 37 -10.54 -7.75 -37.55
N VAL A 38 -10.24 -6.53 -37.08
CA VAL A 38 -10.61 -5.28 -37.75
C VAL A 38 -9.94 -5.14 -39.11
N ILE A 39 -8.66 -5.54 -39.25
CA ILE A 39 -7.98 -5.57 -40.56
C ILE A 39 -8.70 -6.50 -41.53
N ILE A 40 -9.06 -7.71 -41.07
CA ILE A 40 -9.76 -8.71 -41.92
C ILE A 40 -11.14 -8.19 -42.34
N MET A 41 -11.83 -7.47 -41.45
CA MET A 41 -13.16 -6.91 -41.72
C MET A 41 -13.14 -5.60 -42.52
N LEU A 42 -11.97 -5.00 -42.76
CA LEU A 42 -11.82 -3.71 -43.45
C LEU A 42 -12.56 -3.64 -44.81
N PRO A 43 -12.55 -4.66 -45.69
CA PRO A 43 -13.25 -4.60 -46.97
C PRO A 43 -14.78 -4.57 -46.85
N TRP A 44 -15.34 -5.20 -45.81
CA TRP A 44 -16.79 -5.19 -45.54
C TRP A 44 -17.20 -3.87 -44.91
N TYR A 45 -16.37 -3.37 -44.00
CA TYR A 45 -16.55 -2.11 -43.33
C TYR A 45 -16.56 -0.93 -44.31
N SER A 46 -15.67 -0.92 -45.31
CA SER A 46 -15.63 0.12 -46.35
C SER A 46 -16.88 0.11 -47.24
N MET A 47 -17.50 -1.06 -47.44
CA MET A 47 -18.75 -1.20 -48.18
C MET A 47 -19.96 -0.63 -47.43
N LEU A 48 -19.99 -0.72 -46.10
CA LEU A 48 -21.06 -0.18 -45.25
C LEU A 48 -21.04 1.35 -45.11
N GLY A 49 -19.99 2.03 -45.59
CA GLY A 49 -19.87 3.50 -45.55
C GLY A 49 -19.61 4.09 -44.16
N ILE A 50 -19.45 3.26 -43.12
CA ILE A 50 -19.08 3.71 -41.77
C ILE A 50 -17.60 4.11 -41.80
N LYS A 51 -17.24 5.27 -41.23
CA LYS A 51 -15.84 5.75 -41.15
C LYS A 51 -15.55 6.30 -39.77
N PHE A 52 -14.81 5.55 -38.96
CA PHE A 52 -14.18 6.05 -37.74
C PHE A 52 -12.91 6.79 -38.14
N THR A 53 -12.92 8.11 -37.95
CA THR A 53 -11.74 8.94 -38.18
C THR A 53 -10.92 9.07 -36.90
N LEU A 54 -9.64 9.38 -37.03
CA LEU A 54 -8.74 9.52 -35.88
C LEU A 54 -9.04 10.76 -35.01
N ALA A 55 -9.58 11.84 -35.60
CA ALA A 55 -9.71 13.13 -34.92
C ALA A 55 -10.55 13.09 -33.62
N PRO A 56 -11.75 12.46 -33.57
CA PRO A 56 -12.51 12.32 -32.31
C PRO A 56 -11.76 11.51 -31.25
N PHE A 57 -10.99 10.50 -31.65
CA PHE A 57 -10.21 9.66 -30.74
C PHE A 57 -9.02 10.41 -30.15
N SER A 58 -8.39 11.31 -30.92
CA SER A 58 -7.32 12.17 -30.38
C SER A 58 -7.85 13.09 -29.26
N ILE A 59 -9.01 13.72 -29.46
CA ILE A 59 -9.63 14.59 -28.43
C ILE A 59 -10.01 13.76 -27.19
N LEU A 60 -10.65 12.60 -27.40
CA LEU A 60 -11.02 11.71 -26.32
C LEU A 60 -9.80 11.18 -25.56
N GLY A 61 -8.74 10.80 -26.27
CA GLY A 61 -7.48 10.31 -25.69
C GLY A 61 -6.80 11.36 -24.83
N VAL A 62 -6.75 12.62 -25.29
CA VAL A 62 -6.21 13.73 -24.48
C VAL A 62 -7.04 13.95 -23.23
N ALA A 63 -8.37 13.96 -23.33
CA ALA A 63 -9.26 14.11 -22.17
C ALA A 63 -9.05 12.98 -21.14
N ILE A 64 -9.02 11.72 -21.59
CA ILE A 64 -8.78 10.55 -20.73
C ILE A 64 -7.40 10.65 -20.06
N ALA A 65 -6.36 11.06 -20.79
CA ALA A 65 -5.00 11.18 -20.25
C ALA A 65 -4.94 12.20 -19.10
N ILE A 66 -5.64 13.34 -19.24
CA ILE A 66 -5.72 14.37 -18.19
C ILE A 66 -6.41 13.80 -16.94
N PHE A 67 -7.57 13.15 -17.09
CA PHE A 67 -8.29 12.58 -15.95
C PHE A 67 -7.52 11.44 -15.26
N LEU A 68 -6.83 10.59 -16.02
CA LEU A 68 -5.91 9.59 -15.47
C LEU A 68 -4.79 10.24 -14.66
N GLY A 69 -4.20 11.33 -15.17
CA GLY A 69 -3.18 12.09 -14.44
C GLY A 69 -3.67 12.57 -13.07
N PHE A 70 -4.88 13.12 -13.00
CA PHE A 70 -5.49 13.53 -11.73
C PHE A 70 -5.75 12.35 -10.79
N ARG A 71 -6.29 11.23 -11.30
CA ARG A 71 -6.51 10.01 -10.48
C ARG A 71 -5.19 9.46 -9.95
N ASN A 72 -4.17 9.33 -10.80
CA ASN A 72 -2.87 8.82 -10.42
C ASN A 72 -2.21 9.69 -9.34
N ASN A 73 -2.34 11.02 -9.45
CA ASN A 73 -1.83 11.92 -8.43
C ASN A 73 -2.54 11.74 -7.08
N ALA A 74 -3.86 11.54 -7.07
CA ALA A 74 -4.62 11.26 -5.85
C ALA A 74 -4.21 9.92 -5.21
N CYS A 75 -4.11 8.83 -6.00
CA CYS A 75 -3.65 7.54 -5.51
C CYS A 75 -2.19 7.60 -5.00
N TYR A 76 -1.32 8.33 -5.69
CA TYR A 76 0.07 8.52 -5.26
C TYR A 76 0.15 9.27 -3.93
N ALA A 77 -0.60 10.36 -3.76
CA ALA A 77 -0.63 11.12 -2.50
C ALA A 77 -1.08 10.23 -1.33
N ARG A 78 -2.08 9.38 -1.55
CA ARG A 78 -2.55 8.39 -0.57
C ARG A 78 -1.48 7.35 -0.21
N TYR A 79 -0.76 6.83 -1.20
CA TYR A 79 0.34 5.89 -0.98
C TYR A 79 1.47 6.54 -0.15
N VAL A 80 1.84 7.77 -0.49
CA VAL A 80 2.87 8.55 0.21
C VAL A 80 2.45 8.84 1.65
N GLU A 81 1.19 9.22 1.88
CA GLU A 81 0.64 9.44 3.21
C GLU A 81 0.73 8.17 4.08
N ALA A 82 0.32 7.02 3.54
CA ALA A 82 0.46 5.74 4.21
C ALA A 82 1.92 5.44 4.59
N ARG A 83 2.87 5.69 3.68
CA ARG A 83 4.30 5.52 3.95
C ARG A 83 4.81 6.44 5.05
N HIS A 84 4.34 7.69 5.10
CA HIS A 84 4.70 8.65 6.15
C HIS A 84 4.17 8.23 7.51
N LEU A 85 2.92 7.77 7.60
CA LEU A 85 2.32 7.30 8.86
C LEU A 85 3.11 6.13 9.45
N TRP A 86 3.48 5.14 8.64
CA TRP A 86 4.34 4.04 9.10
C TRP A 86 5.76 4.49 9.46
N GLY A 87 6.29 5.54 8.82
CA GLY A 87 7.54 6.17 9.24
C GLY A 87 7.43 6.87 10.60
N GLN A 88 6.32 7.57 10.84
CA GLN A 88 6.02 8.19 12.13
C GLN A 88 5.87 7.14 13.23
N LEU A 89 5.29 5.97 12.93
CA LEU A 89 5.20 4.87 13.89
C LEU A 89 6.56 4.38 14.37
N VAL A 90 7.51 4.22 13.45
CA VAL A 90 8.90 3.84 13.79
C VAL A 90 9.51 4.88 14.74
N ILE A 91 9.31 6.17 14.46
CA ILE A 91 9.80 7.26 15.30
C ILE A 91 9.13 7.24 16.68
N ALA A 92 7.81 7.11 16.73
CA ALA A 92 7.03 7.12 17.97
C ALA A 92 7.41 5.94 18.88
N SER A 93 7.55 4.73 18.31
CA SER A 93 7.95 3.51 19.04
C SER A 93 9.34 3.66 19.66
N ARG A 94 10.33 4.14 18.88
CA ARG A 94 11.67 4.41 19.43
C ARG A 94 11.66 5.51 20.48
N SER A 95 10.86 6.56 20.27
CA SER A 95 10.83 7.72 21.16
C SER A 95 10.19 7.39 22.51
N ILE A 96 9.07 6.67 22.52
CA ILE A 96 8.40 6.28 23.77
C ILE A 96 9.26 5.30 24.56
N LEU A 97 9.86 4.28 23.94
CA LEU A 97 10.73 3.35 24.65
C LEU A 97 11.96 4.06 25.26
N ARG A 98 12.60 4.95 24.49
CA ARG A 98 13.73 5.75 25.00
C ARG A 98 13.30 6.55 26.24
N GLU A 99 12.19 7.25 26.16
CA GLU A 99 11.71 8.10 27.25
C GLU A 99 11.34 7.28 28.49
N VAL A 100 10.66 6.14 28.32
CA VAL A 100 10.35 5.20 29.41
C VAL A 100 11.64 4.66 30.04
N LYS A 101 12.62 4.18 29.27
CA LYS A 101 13.91 3.69 29.82
C LYS A 101 14.67 4.78 30.59
N THR A 102 14.68 6.01 30.09
CA THR A 102 15.40 7.11 30.75
C THR A 102 14.72 7.64 32.00
N THR A 103 13.39 7.49 32.11
CA THR A 103 12.61 8.01 33.25
C THR A 103 12.35 6.96 34.32
N LEU A 104 12.39 5.68 33.95
CA LEU A 104 12.19 4.52 34.82
C LEU A 104 13.37 3.54 34.69
N PRO A 105 14.59 3.92 35.13
CA PRO A 105 15.70 2.97 35.19
C PRO A 105 15.33 1.80 36.11
N ASP A 106 15.70 0.59 35.71
CA ASP A 106 15.53 -0.66 36.48
C ASP A 106 14.07 -1.12 36.76
N GLU A 107 13.09 -0.65 35.97
CA GLU A 107 11.71 -1.11 36.10
C GLU A 107 11.53 -2.57 35.68
N CYS A 108 11.12 -3.43 36.62
CA CYS A 108 10.90 -4.89 36.46
C CYS A 108 9.79 -5.28 35.44
N GLY A 109 9.23 -4.34 34.68
CA GLY A 109 8.17 -4.58 33.69
C GLY A 109 8.46 -3.97 32.32
N MET A 110 9.71 -3.61 32.02
CA MET A 110 10.09 -3.01 30.74
C MET A 110 9.80 -3.96 29.56
N GLU A 111 10.05 -5.25 29.73
CA GLU A 111 9.76 -6.29 28.72
C GLU A 111 8.28 -6.31 28.33
N ASP A 112 7.37 -6.16 29.30
CA ASP A 112 5.93 -6.08 29.03
C ASP A 112 5.58 -4.87 28.16
N PHE A 113 6.19 -3.72 28.45
CA PHE A 113 5.96 -2.49 27.70
C PHE A 113 6.53 -2.58 26.27
N VAL A 114 7.70 -3.21 26.10
CA VAL A 114 8.29 -3.51 24.79
C VAL A 114 7.39 -4.46 24.00
N ARG A 115 6.92 -5.55 24.62
CA ARG A 115 5.99 -6.50 23.99
C ARG A 115 4.67 -5.86 23.57
N LEU A 116 4.11 -4.94 24.38
CA LEU A 116 2.93 -4.16 24.00
C LEU A 116 3.19 -3.31 22.74
N GLN A 117 4.36 -2.69 22.60
CA GLN A 117 4.72 -1.89 21.42
C GLN A 117 4.85 -2.74 20.16
N ILE A 118 5.48 -3.90 20.27
CA ILE A 118 5.60 -4.85 19.17
C ILE A 118 4.20 -5.36 18.78
N ALA A 119 3.38 -5.73 19.78
CA ALA A 119 2.00 -6.16 19.57
C ALA A 119 1.17 -5.09 18.86
N PHE A 120 1.33 -3.80 19.21
CA PHE A 120 0.63 -2.70 18.54
C PHE A 120 0.98 -2.63 17.05
N ALA A 121 2.27 -2.67 16.69
CA ALA A 121 2.71 -2.60 15.30
C ALA A 121 2.16 -3.77 14.47
N HIS A 122 2.23 -4.99 15.00
CA HIS A 122 1.69 -6.18 14.34
C HIS A 122 0.16 -6.14 14.25
N CYS A 123 -0.53 -5.72 15.32
CA CYS A 123 -1.97 -5.58 15.35
C CYS A 123 -2.46 -4.57 14.31
N LEU A 124 -1.81 -3.42 14.18
CA LEU A 124 -2.13 -2.42 13.17
C LEU A 124 -1.98 -2.99 11.76
N ARG A 125 -0.83 -3.61 11.44
CA ARG A 125 -0.60 -4.25 10.14
C ARG A 125 -1.69 -5.28 9.81
N MET A 126 -1.99 -6.17 10.75
CA MET A 126 -2.97 -7.25 10.53
C MET A 126 -4.39 -6.71 10.41
N THR A 127 -4.74 -5.67 11.16
CA THR A 127 -6.02 -4.95 11.02
C THR A 127 -6.17 -4.38 9.62
N LEU A 128 -5.15 -3.66 9.12
CA LEU A 128 -5.19 -3.06 7.78
C LEU A 128 -5.27 -4.11 6.67
N ARG A 129 -4.64 -5.27 6.87
CA ARG A 129 -4.68 -6.42 5.93
C ARG A 129 -5.87 -7.36 6.13
N ARG A 130 -6.74 -7.10 7.11
CA ARG A 130 -7.87 -7.97 7.47
C ARG A 130 -7.45 -9.43 7.74
N GLN A 131 -6.28 -9.60 8.38
CA GLN A 131 -5.70 -10.90 8.71
C GLN A 131 -6.03 -11.33 10.15
N PRO A 132 -6.06 -12.64 10.43
CA PRO A 132 -6.27 -13.14 11.79
C PRO A 132 -5.12 -12.73 12.71
N GLN A 133 -5.46 -12.21 13.89
CA GLN A 133 -4.49 -11.56 14.79
C GLN A 133 -4.03 -12.46 15.94
N THR A 134 -4.87 -13.42 16.34
CA THR A 134 -4.75 -14.16 17.60
C THR A 134 -3.41 -14.89 17.77
N GLN A 135 -2.94 -15.56 16.71
CA GLN A 135 -1.71 -16.36 16.79
C GLN A 135 -0.46 -15.48 16.95
N VAL A 136 -0.36 -14.39 16.20
CA VAL A 136 0.80 -13.48 16.26
C VAL A 136 0.79 -12.68 17.55
N LEU A 137 -0.38 -12.15 17.95
CA LEU A 137 -0.49 -11.39 19.19
C LEU A 137 -0.27 -12.24 20.45
N GLY A 138 -0.59 -13.53 20.40
CA GLY A 138 -0.32 -14.46 21.51
C GLY A 138 1.15 -14.68 21.83
N ASN A 139 2.08 -14.29 20.93
CA ASN A 139 3.51 -14.32 21.22
C ASN A 139 3.96 -13.14 22.10
N TYR A 140 3.17 -12.07 22.16
CA TYR A 140 3.54 -10.81 22.84
C TYR A 140 2.57 -10.45 23.98
N LEU A 141 1.34 -10.95 23.96
CA LEU A 141 0.31 -10.65 24.95
C LEU A 141 -0.05 -11.90 25.75
N ASP A 142 -0.19 -11.73 27.06
CA ASP A 142 -0.78 -12.76 27.92
C ASP A 142 -2.24 -13.06 27.54
N GLN A 143 -2.74 -14.24 27.91
CA GLN A 143 -4.09 -14.69 27.52
C GLN A 143 -5.21 -13.70 27.89
N ASP A 144 -5.16 -13.08 29.06
CA ASP A 144 -6.16 -12.10 29.49
C ASP A 144 -6.13 -10.82 28.62
N ALA A 145 -4.93 -10.30 28.35
CA ALA A 145 -4.74 -9.14 27.47
C ALA A 145 -5.19 -9.45 26.04
N LEU A 146 -4.82 -10.63 25.52
CA LEU A 146 -5.19 -11.09 24.19
C LEU A 146 -6.71 -11.18 24.02
N GLN A 147 -7.42 -11.76 24.98
CA GLN A 147 -8.89 -11.83 24.94
C GLN A 147 -9.53 -10.44 24.90
N LYS A 148 -9.04 -9.51 25.74
CA LYS A 148 -9.53 -8.11 25.75
C LYS A 148 -9.29 -7.40 24.42
N VAL A 149 -8.15 -7.65 23.77
CA VAL A 149 -7.78 -7.05 22.48
C VAL A 149 -8.62 -7.61 21.35
N VAL A 150 -8.74 -8.93 21.23
CA VAL A 150 -9.50 -9.60 20.15
C VAL A 150 -11.00 -9.33 20.26
N ALA A 151 -11.53 -9.19 21.48
CA ALA A 151 -12.94 -8.86 21.70
C ALA A 151 -13.28 -7.38 21.40
N SER A 152 -12.28 -6.52 21.18
CA SER A 152 -12.51 -5.09 20.93
C SER A 152 -12.79 -4.80 19.46
N HIS A 153 -13.66 -3.82 19.20
CA HIS A 153 -13.90 -3.31 17.84
C HIS A 153 -12.66 -2.67 17.21
N SER A 154 -11.80 -2.04 18.03
CA SER A 154 -10.49 -1.52 17.57
C SER A 154 -9.37 -2.16 18.42
N PRO A 155 -8.87 -3.34 18.00
CA PRO A 155 -7.85 -4.09 18.74
C PRO A 155 -6.56 -3.29 18.97
N ALA A 156 -6.09 -2.54 17.97
CA ALA A 156 -4.88 -1.73 18.09
C ALA A 156 -5.06 -0.59 19.12
N ASN A 157 -6.22 0.06 19.13
CA ASN A 157 -6.52 1.07 20.15
C ASN A 157 -6.61 0.46 21.55
N ARG A 158 -7.09 -0.79 21.68
CA ARG A 158 -7.08 -1.50 22.96
C ARG A 158 -5.65 -1.72 23.48
N ILE A 159 -4.69 -2.00 22.61
CA ILE A 159 -3.28 -2.13 23.01
C ILE A 159 -2.72 -0.78 23.51
N LEU A 160 -3.08 0.35 22.86
CA LEU A 160 -2.70 1.68 23.36
C LEU A 160 -3.26 1.96 24.75
N LEU A 161 -4.49 1.52 25.03
CA LEU A 161 -5.07 1.62 26.38
C LEU A 161 -4.26 0.81 27.40
N LEU A 162 -3.86 -0.42 27.06
CA LEU A 162 -3.02 -1.25 27.95
C LEU A 162 -1.66 -0.60 28.23
N MET A 163 -1.05 0.05 27.24
CA MET A 163 0.17 0.86 27.46
C MET A 163 -0.08 2.04 28.40
N GLY A 164 -1.19 2.76 28.21
CA GLY A 164 -1.59 3.86 29.08
C GLY A 164 -1.84 3.40 30.53
N GLU A 165 -2.48 2.25 30.72
CA GLU A 165 -2.68 1.62 32.03
C GLU A 165 -1.36 1.24 32.68
N TRP A 166 -0.41 0.67 31.90
CA TRP A 166 0.93 0.36 32.38
C TRP A 166 1.63 1.60 32.93
N LEU A 167 1.62 2.72 32.19
CA LEU A 167 2.16 4.01 32.63
C LEU A 167 1.42 4.57 33.86
N ALA A 168 0.09 4.45 33.89
CA ALA A 168 -0.75 4.97 34.97
C ALA A 168 -0.51 4.25 36.30
N ILE A 169 -0.23 2.95 36.27
CA ILE A 169 0.19 2.20 37.47
C ILE A 169 1.49 2.77 38.04
N ARG A 170 2.48 3.07 37.18
CA ARG A 170 3.78 3.62 37.61
C ARG A 170 3.66 5.05 38.14
N ARG A 171 2.74 5.85 37.59
CA ARG A 171 2.37 7.15 38.16
C ARG A 171 1.75 7.01 39.54
N ARG A 172 0.75 6.14 39.70
CA ARG A 172 0.07 5.91 40.99
C ARG A 172 1.00 5.35 42.07
N SER A 173 2.02 4.59 41.68
CA SER A 173 3.06 4.10 42.61
C SER A 173 4.16 5.12 42.91
N GLY A 174 4.05 6.36 42.42
CA GLY A 174 5.03 7.42 42.64
C GLY A 174 6.33 7.29 41.87
N LYS A 175 6.45 6.33 40.93
CA LYS A 175 7.64 6.14 40.09
C LYS A 175 7.72 7.13 38.93
N LEU A 176 6.56 7.61 38.46
CA LEU A 176 6.44 8.67 37.45
C LEU A 176 5.81 9.92 38.05
N SER A 177 6.42 11.07 37.81
CA SER A 177 5.81 12.37 38.09
C SER A 177 4.74 12.72 37.05
N ASP A 178 3.86 13.67 37.40
CA ASP A 178 2.80 14.12 36.51
C ASP A 178 3.32 14.72 35.19
N ILE A 179 4.46 15.42 35.25
CA ILE A 179 5.11 16.03 34.07
C ILE A 179 5.63 14.95 33.13
N LEU A 180 6.32 13.94 33.67
CA LEU A 180 6.85 12.82 32.87
C LEU A 180 5.72 11.97 32.30
N PHE A 181 4.67 11.72 33.08
CA PHE A 181 3.49 11.01 32.60
C PHE A 181 2.79 11.75 31.46
N HIS A 182 2.66 13.08 31.55
CA HIS A 182 2.10 13.88 30.45
C HIS A 182 2.95 13.77 29.18
N SER A 183 4.27 13.84 29.30
CA SER A 183 5.18 13.71 28.16
C SER A 183 5.06 12.34 27.48
N LEU A 184 5.04 11.26 28.26
CA LEU A 184 4.82 9.89 27.76
C LEU A 184 3.44 9.72 27.12
N ASN A 185 2.40 10.35 27.67
CA ASN A 185 1.07 10.31 27.10
C ASN A 185 0.99 11.03 25.74
N ASN A 186 1.78 12.09 25.53
CA ASN A 186 1.91 12.72 24.21
C ASN A 186 2.52 11.74 23.19
N ARG A 187 3.45 10.87 23.60
CA ARG A 187 4.00 9.82 22.72
C ARG A 187 2.98 8.73 22.39
N LEU A 188 2.12 8.35 23.34
CA LEU A 188 0.97 7.47 23.03
C LEU A 188 -0.01 8.14 22.06
N ASN A 189 -0.23 9.45 22.19
CA ASN A 189 -1.06 10.21 21.23
C ASN A 189 -0.44 10.25 19.83
N ASP A 190 0.89 10.30 19.70
CA ASP A 190 1.56 10.17 18.40
C ASP A 190 1.23 8.83 17.73
N MET A 191 1.27 7.72 18.50
CA MET A 191 0.88 6.38 18.00
C MET A 191 -0.62 6.29 17.67
N SER A 192 -1.48 6.91 18.49
CA SER A 192 -2.93 7.01 18.22
C SER A 192 -3.22 7.80 16.94
N SER A 193 -2.43 8.84 16.66
CA SER A 193 -2.57 9.65 15.44
C SER A 193 -2.22 8.83 14.20
N VAL A 194 -1.18 7.97 14.30
CA VAL A 194 -0.86 7.00 13.24
C VAL A 194 -2.01 6.02 13.02
N LEU A 195 -2.56 5.42 14.10
CA LEU A 195 -3.68 4.49 14.00
C LEU A 195 -4.87 5.11 13.27
N ALA A 196 -5.31 6.30 13.72
CA ALA A 196 -6.42 7.01 13.11
C ALA A 196 -6.14 7.41 11.65
N GLY A 197 -4.90 7.80 11.34
CA GLY A 197 -4.47 8.10 9.96
C GLY A 197 -4.56 6.87 9.06
N CYS A 198 -4.08 5.71 9.52
CA CYS A 198 -4.14 4.46 8.78
C CYS A 198 -5.58 3.98 8.60
N GLU A 199 -6.43 4.06 9.63
CA GLU A 199 -7.86 3.73 9.55
C GLU A 199 -8.60 4.67 8.58
N ARG A 200 -8.29 5.97 8.59
CA ARG A 200 -8.85 6.93 7.63
C ARG A 200 -8.48 6.53 6.21
N ILE A 201 -7.21 6.22 5.94
CA ILE A 201 -6.79 5.75 4.61
C ILE A 201 -7.58 4.48 4.27
N ALA A 202 -7.51 3.42 5.08
CA ALA A 202 -8.15 2.15 4.80
C ALA A 202 -9.67 2.24 4.55
N ASN A 203 -10.38 3.09 5.32
CA ASN A 203 -11.85 3.20 5.25
C ASN A 203 -12.35 4.30 4.30
N THR A 204 -11.48 5.20 3.84
CA THR A 204 -11.86 6.32 2.96
C THR A 204 -11.10 6.21 1.64
N PRO A 205 -11.54 5.34 0.69
CA PRO A 205 -10.90 5.21 -0.61
C PRO A 205 -11.12 6.45 -1.49
N VAL A 206 -10.40 6.52 -2.61
CA VAL A 206 -10.70 7.51 -3.67
C VAL A 206 -12.15 7.30 -4.12
N PRO A 207 -12.94 8.37 -4.36
CA PRO A 207 -14.35 8.20 -4.67
C PRO A 207 -14.57 7.25 -5.85
N PHE A 208 -15.36 6.20 -5.63
CA PHE A 208 -15.58 5.11 -6.59
C PHE A 208 -16.02 5.60 -7.99
N ALA A 209 -16.73 6.73 -8.07
CA ALA A 209 -17.12 7.35 -9.34
C ALA A 209 -15.92 7.66 -10.25
N TYR A 210 -14.79 8.12 -9.70
CA TYR A 210 -13.57 8.38 -10.48
C TYR A 210 -13.04 7.09 -11.10
N THR A 211 -12.88 6.05 -10.28
CA THR A 211 -12.39 4.73 -10.70
C THR A 211 -13.32 4.12 -11.75
N LEU A 212 -14.65 4.18 -11.54
CA LEU A 212 -15.62 3.61 -12.47
C LEU A 212 -15.63 4.31 -13.84
N ILE A 213 -15.66 5.65 -13.86
CA ILE A 213 -15.72 6.43 -15.11
C ILE A 213 -14.43 6.23 -15.90
N LEU A 214 -13.28 6.29 -15.24
CA LEU A 214 -11.99 6.11 -15.90
C LEU A 214 -11.81 4.71 -16.44
N HIS A 215 -12.09 3.66 -15.67
CA HIS A 215 -12.02 2.30 -16.18
C HIS A 215 -12.90 2.15 -17.43
N ARG A 216 -14.19 2.51 -17.35
CA ARG A 216 -15.11 2.36 -18.50
C ARG A 216 -14.64 3.11 -19.74
N THR A 217 -14.19 4.35 -19.58
CA THR A 217 -13.78 5.18 -20.72
C THR A 217 -12.45 4.70 -21.32
N VAL A 218 -11.47 4.30 -20.50
CA VAL A 218 -10.20 3.71 -20.96
C VAL A 218 -10.43 2.43 -21.74
N TYR A 219 -11.24 1.49 -21.22
CA TYR A 219 -11.50 0.22 -21.93
C TYR A 219 -12.28 0.44 -23.21
N LEU A 220 -13.33 1.27 -23.18
CA LEU A 220 -14.09 1.57 -24.38
C LEU A 220 -13.21 2.24 -25.44
N PHE A 221 -12.37 3.19 -25.03
CA PHE A 221 -11.39 3.83 -25.91
C PHE A 221 -10.45 2.81 -26.55
N CYS A 222 -9.83 1.92 -25.77
CA CYS A 222 -8.90 0.92 -26.29
C CYS A 222 -9.59 -0.09 -27.24
N ILE A 223 -10.84 -0.49 -26.96
CA ILE A 223 -11.61 -1.40 -27.83
C ILE A 223 -11.96 -0.72 -29.15
N MET A 224 -12.32 0.56 -29.12
CA MET A 224 -12.73 1.31 -30.32
C MET A 224 -11.54 1.84 -31.14
N LEU A 225 -10.38 2.04 -30.52
CA LEU A 225 -9.17 2.57 -31.14
C LEU A 225 -8.73 1.86 -32.44
N PRO A 226 -8.65 0.52 -32.54
CA PRO A 226 -8.22 -0.13 -33.78
C PRO A 226 -9.11 0.18 -34.98
N PHE A 227 -10.40 0.43 -34.77
CA PHE A 227 -11.33 0.82 -35.84
C PHE A 227 -11.01 2.21 -36.41
N ALA A 228 -10.52 3.12 -35.58
CA ALA A 228 -10.08 4.44 -36.03
C ALA A 228 -8.72 4.41 -36.73
N LEU A 229 -7.84 3.50 -36.32
CA LEU A 229 -6.47 3.39 -36.83
C LEU A 229 -6.35 2.55 -38.11
N VAL A 230 -7.28 1.62 -38.36
CA VAL A 230 -7.15 0.64 -39.46
C VAL A 230 -7.08 1.28 -40.85
N VAL A 231 -7.82 2.38 -41.06
CA VAL A 231 -7.89 3.06 -42.36
C VAL A 231 -6.56 3.73 -42.71
N ASP A 232 -5.86 4.27 -41.71
CA ASP A 232 -4.60 4.99 -41.93
C ASP A 232 -3.39 4.05 -41.85
N LEU A 233 -3.39 3.08 -40.92
CA LEU A 233 -2.20 2.28 -40.57
C LEU A 233 -2.20 0.86 -41.16
N HIS A 234 -3.33 0.35 -41.64
CA HIS A 234 -3.46 -0.98 -42.25
C HIS A 234 -2.75 -2.08 -41.42
N SER A 235 -1.73 -2.75 -41.96
CA SER A 235 -0.99 -3.82 -41.28
C SER A 235 -0.26 -3.38 -40.00
N MET A 236 -0.02 -2.08 -39.81
CA MET A 236 0.62 -1.54 -38.60
C MET A 236 -0.35 -1.30 -37.44
N THR A 237 -1.66 -1.39 -37.68
CA THR A 237 -2.69 -1.13 -36.66
C THR A 237 -2.53 -1.96 -35.38
N PRO A 238 -2.25 -3.29 -35.39
CA PRO A 238 -2.14 -4.06 -34.17
C PRO A 238 -1.00 -3.60 -33.27
N PHE A 239 0.13 -3.18 -33.86
CA PHE A 239 1.28 -2.72 -33.10
C PHE A 239 1.04 -1.36 -32.47
N ILE A 240 0.50 -0.40 -33.23
CA ILE A 240 0.24 0.96 -32.73
C ILE A 240 -0.95 0.98 -31.76
N SER A 241 -2.01 0.22 -32.05
CA SER A 241 -3.17 0.10 -31.15
C SER A 241 -2.76 -0.48 -29.79
N VAL A 242 -1.95 -1.55 -29.79
CA VAL A 242 -1.46 -2.16 -28.53
C VAL A 242 -0.54 -1.19 -27.78
N LEU A 243 0.32 -0.44 -28.47
CA LEU A 243 1.21 0.52 -27.83
C LEU A 243 0.43 1.65 -27.13
N ILE A 244 -0.57 2.22 -27.81
CA ILE A 244 -1.44 3.24 -27.21
C ILE A 244 -2.25 2.64 -26.06
N SER A 245 -2.85 1.46 -26.28
CA SER A 245 -3.63 0.76 -25.24
C SER A 245 -2.78 0.42 -24.02
N TYR A 246 -1.53 0.00 -24.21
CA TYR A 246 -0.56 -0.22 -23.13
C TYR A 246 -0.39 1.04 -22.29
N THR A 247 -0.23 2.21 -22.92
CA THR A 247 -0.01 3.47 -22.21
C THR A 247 -1.19 3.81 -21.29
N PHE A 248 -2.42 3.74 -21.80
CA PHE A 248 -3.61 4.07 -21.02
C PHE A 248 -3.95 3.01 -19.97
N ILE A 249 -3.93 1.73 -20.33
CA ILE A 249 -4.27 0.63 -19.41
C ILE A 249 -3.20 0.49 -18.32
N ALA A 250 -1.92 0.70 -18.62
CA ALA A 250 -0.86 0.65 -17.62
C ALA A 250 -0.97 1.79 -16.60
N LEU A 251 -1.29 3.01 -17.05
CA LEU A 251 -1.51 4.14 -16.14
C LEU A 251 -2.71 3.92 -15.23
N ASP A 252 -3.80 3.39 -15.77
CA ASP A 252 -5.03 3.07 -15.04
C ASP A 252 -4.80 1.97 -13.98
N ALA A 253 -4.07 0.91 -14.35
CA ALA A 253 -3.71 -0.18 -13.45
C ALA A 253 -2.66 0.24 -12.40
N LEU A 254 -1.78 1.20 -12.69
CA LEU A 254 -0.86 1.77 -11.70
C LEU A 254 -1.64 2.52 -10.61
N ALA A 255 -2.66 3.31 -10.97
CA ALA A 255 -3.50 3.96 -9.96
C ALA A 255 -4.21 2.96 -9.05
N GLU A 256 -4.70 1.85 -9.62
CA GLU A 256 -5.32 0.77 -8.85
C GLU A 256 -4.34 0.13 -7.86
N GLU A 257 -3.09 -0.10 -8.26
CA GLU A 257 -2.06 -0.64 -7.38
C GLU A 257 -1.64 0.33 -6.26
N LEU A 258 -1.63 1.64 -6.53
CA LEU A 258 -1.31 2.64 -5.50
C LEU A 258 -2.50 2.97 -4.57
N GLU A 259 -3.72 2.62 -4.97
CA GLU A 259 -4.95 2.92 -4.23
C GLU A 259 -5.06 2.12 -2.92
N ASP A 260 -4.46 0.92 -2.86
CA ASP A 260 -4.42 0.07 -1.66
C ASP A 260 -2.99 -0.13 -1.12
N PRO A 261 -2.41 0.86 -0.42
CA PRO A 261 -1.02 0.79 0.02
C PRO A 261 -0.73 -0.28 1.08
N PHE A 262 -1.77 -0.82 1.74
CA PHE A 262 -1.62 -1.74 2.88
C PHE A 262 -1.78 -3.21 2.50
N GLY A 263 -2.05 -3.51 1.24
CA GLY A 263 -2.27 -4.86 0.76
C GLY A 263 -1.03 -5.77 0.81
N THR A 264 -1.08 -6.80 -0.02
CA THR A 264 -0.04 -7.84 -0.14
C THR A 264 0.50 -7.97 -1.56
N GLU A 265 0.12 -7.06 -2.47
CA GLU A 265 0.64 -7.02 -3.82
C GLU A 265 2.13 -6.64 -3.82
N ASN A 266 2.76 -6.84 -4.97
CA ASN A 266 4.20 -6.69 -5.12
C ASN A 266 4.69 -5.28 -4.75
N ASN A 267 3.93 -4.24 -5.11
CA ASN A 267 4.32 -2.85 -4.91
C ASN A 267 3.71 -2.19 -3.67
N ASP A 268 2.89 -2.91 -2.91
CA ASP A 268 2.33 -2.43 -1.64
C ASP A 268 3.43 -2.26 -0.59
N LEU A 269 3.13 -1.50 0.47
CA LEU A 269 4.09 -1.23 1.53
C LEU A 269 4.59 -2.52 2.19
N PRO A 270 5.89 -2.64 2.49
CA PRO A 270 6.47 -3.84 3.07
C PRO A 270 6.24 -3.85 4.59
N LEU A 271 4.96 -3.94 4.99
CA LEU A 271 4.57 -3.76 6.39
C LEU A 271 5.15 -4.85 7.31
N ASP A 272 5.41 -6.06 6.83
CA ASP A 272 6.05 -7.08 7.67
C ASP A 272 7.51 -6.74 7.94
N ALA A 273 8.24 -6.26 6.94
CA ALA A 273 9.60 -5.76 7.12
C ALA A 273 9.65 -4.51 8.02
N ILE A 274 8.66 -3.61 7.94
CA ILE A 274 8.58 -2.45 8.83
C ILE A 274 8.31 -2.89 10.27
N CYS A 275 7.36 -3.80 10.50
CA CYS A 275 7.10 -4.34 11.84
C CYS A 275 8.32 -5.08 12.40
N ASN A 276 9.00 -5.89 11.57
CA ASN A 276 10.24 -6.57 11.95
C ASN A 276 11.35 -5.57 12.30
N ALA A 277 11.47 -4.45 11.58
CA ALA A 277 12.43 -3.41 11.91
C ALA A 277 12.11 -2.74 13.26
N ILE A 278 10.82 -2.43 13.51
CA ILE A 278 10.37 -1.90 14.81
C ILE A 278 10.71 -2.89 15.93
N GLU A 279 10.39 -4.17 15.74
CA GLU A 279 10.68 -5.23 16.70
C GLU A 279 12.18 -5.32 17.01
N ILE A 280 13.03 -5.38 15.98
CA ILE A 280 14.49 -5.40 16.16
C ILE A 280 14.98 -4.16 16.93
N ASP A 281 14.52 -2.96 16.55
CA ASP A 281 14.94 -1.73 17.22
C ASP A 281 14.56 -1.73 18.70
N LEU A 282 13.32 -2.14 19.02
CA LEU A 282 12.81 -2.13 20.40
C LEU A 282 13.53 -3.16 21.27
N LEU A 283 13.76 -4.37 20.75
CA LEU A 283 14.51 -5.41 21.46
C LEU A 283 15.98 -5.02 21.66
N GLN A 284 16.62 -4.44 20.65
CA GLN A 284 18.01 -3.93 20.76
C GLN A 284 18.10 -2.77 21.74
N MET A 285 17.15 -1.83 21.72
CA MET A 285 17.07 -0.75 22.70
C MET A 285 16.80 -1.27 24.11
N ASN A 286 16.26 -2.47 24.25
CA ASN A 286 16.06 -3.17 25.53
C ASN A 286 17.22 -4.12 25.90
N ASP A 287 18.32 -4.11 25.14
CA ASP A 287 19.51 -4.93 25.37
C ASP A 287 19.25 -6.45 25.30
N GLU A 288 18.18 -6.86 24.60
CA GLU A 288 17.83 -8.26 24.40
C GLU A 288 18.73 -8.93 23.36
N ARG A 289 19.10 -10.19 23.63
CA ARG A 289 20.02 -10.96 22.78
C ARG A 289 19.31 -11.77 21.69
N ASP A 290 18.08 -12.19 21.97
CA ASP A 290 17.26 -12.94 21.02
C ASP A 290 16.49 -11.95 20.15
N ILE A 291 17.07 -11.60 19.01
CA ILE A 291 16.47 -10.67 18.05
C ILE A 291 16.13 -11.41 16.75
N PRO A 292 14.97 -11.13 16.15
CA PRO A 292 14.61 -11.77 14.89
C PRO A 292 15.54 -11.31 13.77
N ALA A 293 15.78 -12.20 12.80
CA ALA A 293 16.58 -11.86 11.63
C ALA A 293 15.90 -10.75 10.82
N LYS A 294 16.70 -9.74 10.42
CA LYS A 294 16.23 -8.66 9.57
C LYS A 294 15.71 -9.21 8.24
N ARG A 295 14.46 -8.88 7.90
CA ARG A 295 13.89 -9.25 6.60
C ARG A 295 14.62 -8.54 5.46
N ILE A 296 15.02 -9.33 4.47
CA ILE A 296 15.70 -8.88 3.24
C ILE A 296 14.84 -9.22 2.01
N PRO A 297 14.97 -8.49 0.89
CA PRO A 297 14.25 -8.81 -0.33
C PRO A 297 14.56 -10.24 -0.80
N ASP A 298 13.53 -10.97 -1.21
CA ASP A 298 13.66 -12.33 -1.70
C ASP A 298 14.32 -12.40 -3.10
N LYS A 299 14.41 -13.60 -3.68
CA LYS A 299 14.96 -13.80 -5.04
C LYS A 299 14.18 -13.06 -6.13
N ARG A 300 12.94 -12.65 -5.86
CA ARG A 300 12.07 -11.87 -6.75
C ARG A 300 12.08 -10.38 -6.40
N TYR A 301 12.99 -9.95 -5.52
CA TYR A 301 13.13 -8.59 -5.01
C TYR A 301 11.95 -8.14 -4.15
N GLN A 302 11.07 -9.05 -3.72
CA GLN A 302 9.93 -8.73 -2.89
C GLN A 302 10.39 -8.64 -1.43
N LEU A 303 10.22 -7.47 -0.84
CA LEU A 303 10.31 -7.25 0.59
C LEU A 303 8.90 -7.36 1.16
N THR A 304 8.67 -8.43 1.91
CA THR A 304 7.45 -8.64 2.70
C THR A 304 7.71 -8.25 4.14
#